data_AF-A0A6G1B735-F1
#
_entry.id   AF-A0A6G1B735-F1
#
_cell.length_a   1.000
_cell.length_b   1.000
_cell.length_c   1.000
_cell.angle_alpha   90.00
_cell.angle_beta   90.00
_cell.angle_gamma   90.00
#
_symmetry.space_group_name_H-M   'P 1'
#
loop_
_entity.id
_entity.type
_entity.pdbx_description
1 polymer ?
#
loop_
_entity_poly.entity_id
_entity_poly.type
_entity_poly.pdbx_seq_one_letter_code
_entity_poly.pdbx_strand_id
1 'polypeptide(L)'
;LILYGFVKAMVYAGQLKNGDFHFTDCLFFGSLMSATDPVTVLAIFHELHVDPDLYTLLFGESVLNDAVAIVLTYSISIYSPKENPNVFDAAAFFQSVGNFLGIFAGSFAMGSAYAVVTALISFVCLCEFPMLETGLFFLLSWSAFLSAEAAGLTGIVAVLFCGVTQAHYTYNNLSLDSKTRTKQLFEFMNFLAENVIFCYMGLALFTFQNHIFNVLFILGAFLAIFLARACNIYPLSFLLNLGRKQKIPWNFQHMMMFSGLRGAIAFALAIRDTESQPKQMMFTTTLLLVFFTVWVFGGGTTPMLTWLQIRVGVDLDEDLKEPTSHQATNNLDKNTTKTESAWLFRMWYSFDHKY
;
A
#
# COMPACT_ATOMS: atom_id res chain seq x y z
N LEU A 1 9.12 0.42 17.29
CA LEU A 1 9.34 -0.06 18.68
C LEU A 1 10.28 -1.26 18.75
N ILE A 2 10.02 -2.36 18.01
CA ILE A 2 10.89 -3.55 18.01
C ILE A 2 12.34 -3.19 17.65
N LEU A 3 12.55 -2.40 16.58
CA LEU A 3 13.87 -1.90 16.19
C LEU A 3 14.55 -1.09 17.30
N TYR A 4 13.81 -0.21 17.99
CA TYR A 4 14.36 0.58 19.09
C TYR A 4 14.84 -0.30 20.25
N GLY A 5 14.12 -1.39 20.53
CA GLY A 5 14.56 -2.42 21.48
C GLY A 5 15.89 -3.07 21.05
N PHE A 6 16.03 -3.42 19.78
CA PHE A 6 17.28 -3.95 19.22
C PHE A 6 18.43 -2.93 19.25
N VAL A 7 18.16 -1.67 18.90
CA VAL A 7 19.16 -0.59 18.94
C VAL A 7 19.64 -0.37 20.38
N LYS A 8 18.73 -0.33 21.37
CA LYS A 8 19.12 -0.28 22.78
C LYS A 8 19.93 -1.50 23.23
N ALA A 9 19.57 -2.69 22.76
CA ALA A 9 20.35 -3.90 23.04
C ALA A 9 21.76 -3.83 22.46
N MET A 10 21.94 -3.27 21.25
CA MET A 10 23.26 -3.07 20.64
C MET A 10 24.11 -2.01 21.34
N VAL A 11 23.47 -0.94 21.79
CA VAL A 11 24.10 0.08 22.63
C VAL A 11 24.57 -0.53 23.96
N TYR A 12 23.74 -1.37 24.59
CA TYR A 12 24.12 -2.10 25.81
C TYR A 12 25.25 -3.12 25.56
N ALA A 13 25.27 -3.74 24.38
CA ALA A 13 26.35 -4.65 23.94
C ALA A 13 27.65 -3.91 23.55
N GLY A 14 27.70 -2.58 23.65
CA GLY A 14 28.90 -1.77 23.37
C GLY A 14 29.26 -1.62 21.88
N GLN A 15 28.37 -2.03 20.98
CA GLN A 15 28.60 -2.01 19.52
C GLN A 15 28.20 -0.67 18.86
N LEU A 16 27.36 0.12 19.54
CA LEU A 16 27.01 1.48 19.14
C LEU A 16 27.27 2.46 20.29
N LYS A 17 27.72 3.68 19.99
CA LYS A 17 27.90 4.71 21.01
C LYS A 17 26.54 5.25 21.45
N ASN A 18 26.42 5.53 22.74
CA ASN A 18 25.29 6.28 23.29
C ASN A 18 25.24 7.66 22.62
N GLY A 19 24.24 7.89 21.77
CA GLY A 19 24.01 9.19 21.10
C GLY A 19 23.93 9.14 19.58
N ASP A 20 24.32 8.05 18.93
CA ASP A 20 24.34 7.98 17.45
C ASP A 20 22.95 7.74 16.82
N PHE A 21 21.99 7.18 17.58
CA PHE A 21 20.62 6.92 17.13
C PHE A 21 19.61 7.50 18.11
N HIS A 22 18.75 8.37 17.61
CA HIS A 22 17.62 8.89 18.36
C HIS A 22 16.37 8.00 18.15
N PHE A 23 15.40 8.15 19.05
CA PHE A 23 14.11 7.45 18.92
C PHE A 23 13.37 7.86 17.64
N THR A 24 13.50 9.12 17.22
CA THR A 24 12.96 9.66 15.97
C THR A 24 13.50 8.95 14.75
N ASP A 25 14.80 8.65 14.71
CA ASP A 25 15.41 7.92 13.59
C ASP A 25 14.86 6.48 13.52
N CYS A 26 14.64 5.84 14.68
CA CYS A 26 14.03 4.51 14.74
C CYS A 26 12.56 4.51 14.28
N LEU A 27 11.82 5.58 14.56
CA LEU A 27 10.45 5.77 14.06
C LEU A 27 10.47 6.00 12.55
N PHE A 28 11.39 6.84 12.06
CA PHE A 28 11.57 7.12 10.63
C PHE A 28 11.91 5.86 9.84
N PHE A 29 12.84 5.03 10.34
CA PHE A 29 13.12 3.73 9.72
C PHE A 29 11.89 2.81 9.72
N GLY A 30 11.12 2.82 10.81
CA GLY A 30 9.89 2.05 10.92
C GLY A 30 8.81 2.48 9.94
N SER A 31 8.63 3.79 9.70
CA SER A 31 7.66 4.30 8.73
C SER A 31 8.09 3.99 7.30
N LEU A 32 9.38 4.14 7.00
CA LEU A 32 9.96 3.81 5.70
C LEU A 32 9.80 2.33 5.37
N MET A 33 10.16 1.45 6.31
CA MET A 33 9.97 0.00 6.20
C MET A 33 8.52 -0.43 6.45
N SER A 34 7.57 0.49 6.60
CA SER A 34 6.15 0.13 6.61
C SER A 34 5.73 -0.22 5.19
N ALA A 35 6.09 0.59 4.19
CA ALA A 35 5.78 0.40 2.77
C ALA A 35 6.12 -1.02 2.27
N THR A 36 5.19 -1.61 1.53
CA THR A 36 5.26 -3.00 1.04
C THR A 36 4.92 -3.01 -0.42
N ASP A 37 5.73 -3.71 -1.21
CA ASP A 37 5.62 -3.68 -2.66
C ASP A 37 5.65 -5.12 -3.21
N PRO A 38 4.49 -5.79 -3.24
CA PRO A 38 4.36 -7.15 -3.70
C PRO A 38 4.27 -7.27 -5.23
N VAL A 39 4.80 -6.31 -6.01
CA VAL A 39 4.67 -6.30 -7.49
C VAL A 39 5.09 -7.62 -8.13
N THR A 40 6.20 -8.23 -7.72
CA THR A 40 6.64 -9.53 -8.26
C THR A 40 5.69 -10.68 -7.90
N VAL A 41 5.13 -10.67 -6.68
CA VAL A 41 4.13 -11.66 -6.25
C VAL A 41 2.82 -11.47 -7.00
N LEU A 42 2.36 -10.22 -7.17
CA LEU A 42 1.13 -9.88 -7.88
C LEU A 42 1.22 -10.24 -9.37
N ALA A 43 2.38 -10.06 -10.01
CA ALA A 43 2.62 -10.50 -11.37
C ALA A 43 2.46 -12.03 -11.51
N ILE A 44 3.04 -12.80 -10.59
CA ILE A 44 2.88 -14.26 -10.54
C ILE A 44 1.43 -14.65 -10.28
N PHE A 45 0.72 -13.94 -9.41
CA PHE A 45 -0.70 -14.21 -9.14
C PHE A 45 -1.58 -13.97 -10.35
N HIS A 46 -1.30 -12.90 -11.10
CA HIS A 46 -1.99 -12.57 -12.33
C HIS A 46 -1.72 -13.64 -13.41
N GLU A 47 -0.48 -14.11 -13.55
CA GLU A 47 -0.15 -15.18 -14.51
C GLU A 47 -0.80 -16.52 -14.14
N LEU A 48 -0.76 -16.90 -12.86
CA LEU A 48 -1.29 -18.17 -12.36
C LEU A 48 -2.80 -18.16 -12.07
N HIS A 49 -3.48 -17.03 -12.29
CA HIS A 49 -4.92 -16.85 -12.00
C HIS A 49 -5.27 -17.35 -10.58
N VAL A 50 -4.53 -16.83 -9.60
CA VAL A 50 -4.75 -17.11 -8.17
C VAL A 50 -6.09 -16.53 -7.72
N ASP A 51 -6.66 -17.09 -6.67
CA ASP A 51 -7.88 -16.61 -6.01
C ASP A 51 -7.97 -15.06 -5.95
N PRO A 52 -9.03 -14.46 -6.55
CA PRO A 52 -9.17 -13.00 -6.68
C PRO A 52 -9.32 -12.29 -5.34
N ASP A 53 -9.81 -12.97 -4.30
CA ASP A 53 -9.91 -12.39 -2.95
C ASP A 53 -8.52 -12.13 -2.37
N LEU A 54 -7.59 -13.07 -2.57
CA LEU A 54 -6.21 -12.94 -2.10
C LEU A 54 -5.45 -11.86 -2.88
N TYR A 55 -5.63 -11.83 -4.21
CA TYR A 55 -5.06 -10.80 -5.08
C TYR A 55 -5.52 -9.40 -4.63
N THR A 56 -6.83 -9.21 -4.48
CA THR A 56 -7.42 -7.91 -4.12
C THR A 56 -7.00 -7.46 -2.73
N LEU A 57 -6.92 -8.38 -1.76
CA LEU A 57 -6.50 -8.05 -0.40
C LEU A 57 -5.03 -7.61 -0.38
N LEU A 58 -4.15 -8.36 -1.04
CA LEU A 58 -2.71 -8.05 -1.08
C LEU A 58 -2.43 -6.74 -1.83
N PHE A 59 -3.08 -6.53 -2.97
CA PHE A 59 -2.97 -5.29 -3.74
C PHE A 59 -3.51 -4.07 -2.95
N GLY A 60 -4.65 -4.22 -2.28
CA GLY A 60 -5.22 -3.16 -1.45
C GLY A 60 -4.34 -2.81 -0.25
N GLU A 61 -3.76 -3.81 0.42
CA GLU A 61 -2.80 -3.61 1.52
C GLU A 61 -1.60 -2.78 1.03
N SER A 62 -0.95 -3.19 -0.07
CA SER A 62 0.27 -2.54 -0.54
C SER A 62 0.05 -1.07 -0.91
N VAL A 63 -0.99 -0.82 -1.71
CA VAL A 63 -1.27 0.53 -2.21
C VAL A 63 -1.62 1.50 -1.07
N LEU A 64 -2.44 1.08 -0.10
CA LEU A 64 -2.79 1.92 1.04
C LEU A 64 -1.62 2.13 2.01
N ASN A 65 -0.86 1.06 2.26
CA ASN A 65 0.30 1.11 3.14
C ASN A 65 1.38 2.05 2.61
N ASP A 66 1.62 2.06 1.31
CA ASP A 66 2.59 2.95 0.67
C ASP A 66 2.20 4.42 0.84
N ALA A 67 0.93 4.75 0.62
CA ALA A 67 0.40 6.10 0.88
C ALA A 67 0.58 6.51 2.35
N VAL A 68 0.20 5.65 3.29
CA VAL A 68 0.31 5.91 4.73
C VAL A 68 1.79 6.05 5.15
N ALA A 69 2.68 5.20 4.65
CA ALA A 69 4.11 5.22 4.95
C ALA A 69 4.76 6.54 4.56
N ILE A 70 4.40 7.10 3.41
CA ILE A 70 4.94 8.38 2.92
C ILE A 70 4.50 9.54 3.82
N VAL A 71 3.20 9.65 4.14
CA VAL A 71 2.69 10.71 5.02
C VAL A 71 3.24 10.58 6.44
N LEU A 72 3.38 9.34 6.94
CA LEU A 72 3.95 9.06 8.25
C LEU A 72 5.43 9.47 8.31
N THR A 73 6.21 9.10 7.30
CA THR A 73 7.63 9.48 7.18
C THR A 73 7.79 11.00 7.13
N TYR A 74 6.94 11.70 6.38
CA TYR A 74 6.94 13.16 6.33
C TYR A 74 6.60 13.78 7.70
N SER A 75 5.56 13.26 8.37
CA SER A 75 5.12 13.75 9.69
C SER A 75 6.18 13.54 10.78
N ILE A 76 6.96 12.46 10.68
CA ILE A 76 8.12 12.19 11.55
C ILE A 76 9.28 13.12 11.19
N SER A 77 9.52 13.44 9.92
CA SER A 77 10.60 14.36 9.52
C SER A 77 10.37 15.81 10.00
N ILE A 78 9.11 16.23 10.12
CA ILE A 78 8.74 17.56 10.66
C ILE A 78 8.70 17.56 12.19
N TYR A 79 8.68 16.38 12.83
CA TYR A 79 8.72 16.29 14.28
C TYR A 79 10.05 16.85 14.79
N SER A 80 9.98 18.04 15.39
CA SER A 80 11.11 18.73 15.99
C SER A 80 10.82 18.96 17.48
N PRO A 81 11.44 18.18 18.39
CA PRO A 81 11.25 18.39 19.82
C PRO A 81 11.92 19.70 20.24
N LYS A 82 11.13 20.69 20.68
CA LYS A 82 11.59 22.06 20.98
C LYS A 82 12.51 22.17 22.20
N GLU A 83 12.46 21.22 23.14
CA GLU A 83 13.13 21.38 24.44
C GLU A 83 14.15 20.29 24.79
N ASN A 84 14.01 19.05 24.29
CA ASN A 84 15.02 17.98 24.46
C ASN A 84 14.82 16.83 23.44
N PRO A 85 15.82 16.44 22.63
CA PRO A 85 15.70 15.32 21.69
C PRO A 85 15.55 13.94 22.35
N ASN A 86 15.77 13.83 23.66
CA ASN A 86 15.79 12.58 24.40
C ASN A 86 14.55 12.32 25.27
N VAL A 87 13.62 13.27 25.38
CA VAL A 87 12.38 13.12 26.17
C VAL A 87 11.19 13.09 25.21
N PHE A 88 10.29 12.12 25.40
CA PHE A 88 9.06 12.04 24.62
C PHE A 88 8.15 13.21 25.00
N ASP A 89 8.00 14.17 24.08
CA ASP A 89 7.07 15.27 24.25
C ASP A 89 5.70 14.86 23.70
N ALA A 90 4.75 14.65 24.61
CA ALA A 90 3.39 14.28 24.26
C ALA A 90 2.70 15.37 23.42
N ALA A 91 3.02 16.65 23.65
CA ALA A 91 2.42 17.75 22.88
C ALA A 91 2.90 17.73 21.43
N ALA A 92 4.21 17.59 21.21
CA ALA A 92 4.77 17.43 19.86
C ALA A 92 4.25 16.17 19.16
N PHE A 93 4.06 15.06 19.89
CA PHE A 93 3.47 13.85 19.33
C PHE A 93 2.03 14.08 18.83
N PHE A 94 1.15 14.66 19.66
CA PHE A 94 -0.22 14.95 19.25
C PHE A 94 -0.27 15.98 18.10
N GLN A 95 0.66 16.93 18.06
CA GLN A 95 0.80 17.85 16.93
C GLN A 95 1.20 17.11 15.64
N SER A 96 2.15 16.19 15.69
CA SER A 96 2.51 15.36 14.53
C SER A 96 1.37 14.45 14.07
N VAL A 97 0.58 13.90 15.00
CA VAL A 97 -0.65 13.14 14.66
C VAL A 97 -1.68 14.04 14.00
N GLY A 98 -1.91 15.25 14.54
CA GLY A 98 -2.82 16.24 13.94
C GLY A 98 -2.38 16.64 12.52
N ASN A 99 -1.09 16.89 12.32
CA ASN A 99 -0.52 17.18 11.01
C ASN A 99 -0.69 16.00 10.04
N PHE A 100 -0.42 14.78 10.50
CA PHE A 100 -0.63 13.56 9.70
C PHE A 100 -2.08 13.45 9.23
N LEU A 101 -3.06 13.55 10.15
CA LEU A 101 -4.47 13.47 9.80
C LEU A 101 -4.90 14.62 8.87
N GLY A 102 -4.42 15.83 9.13
CA GLY A 102 -4.74 17.01 8.32
C GLY A 102 -4.21 16.90 6.89
N ILE A 103 -2.95 16.49 6.72
CA ILE A 103 -2.32 16.30 5.41
C ILE A 103 -3.00 15.14 4.67
N PHE A 104 -3.23 14.01 5.34
CA PHE A 104 -3.87 12.85 4.72
C PHE A 104 -5.31 13.15 4.28
N ALA A 105 -6.12 13.75 5.15
CA ALA A 105 -7.50 14.12 4.84
C ALA A 105 -7.58 15.23 3.77
N GLY A 106 -6.68 16.21 3.82
CA GLY A 106 -6.56 17.26 2.80
C GLY A 106 -6.21 16.67 1.42
N SER A 107 -5.20 15.81 1.35
CA SER A 107 -4.83 15.10 0.12
C SER A 107 -5.97 14.23 -0.42
N PHE A 108 -6.68 13.51 0.44
CA PHE A 108 -7.86 12.71 0.08
C PHE A 108 -8.97 13.57 -0.53
N ALA A 109 -9.34 14.67 0.14
CA ALA A 109 -10.39 15.58 -0.31
C ALA A 109 -10.02 16.25 -1.64
N MET A 110 -8.76 16.66 -1.80
CA MET A 110 -8.27 17.27 -3.03
C MET A 110 -8.25 16.26 -4.19
N GLY A 111 -7.71 15.06 -3.98
CA GLY A 111 -7.66 14.01 -5.00
C GLY A 111 -9.04 13.59 -5.49
N SER A 112 -9.98 13.36 -4.55
CA SER A 112 -11.36 13.03 -4.89
C SER A 112 -12.08 14.18 -5.60
N ALA A 113 -11.86 15.44 -5.22
CA ALA A 113 -12.44 16.58 -5.91
C ALA A 113 -12.01 16.66 -7.39
N TYR A 114 -10.72 16.48 -7.68
CA TYR A 114 -10.21 16.44 -9.07
C TYR A 114 -10.81 15.28 -9.88
N ALA A 115 -11.00 14.11 -9.25
CA ALA A 115 -11.63 12.98 -9.91
C ALA A 115 -13.12 13.24 -10.22
N VAL A 116 -13.86 13.88 -9.30
CA VAL A 116 -15.26 14.28 -9.54
C VAL A 116 -15.35 15.30 -10.67
N VAL A 117 -14.47 16.30 -10.68
CA VAL A 117 -14.39 17.27 -11.79
C VAL A 117 -14.13 16.55 -13.11
N THR A 118 -13.20 15.59 -13.12
CA THR A 118 -12.89 14.79 -14.31
C THR A 118 -14.10 13.97 -14.77
N ALA A 119 -14.79 13.30 -13.85
CA ALA A 119 -16.00 12.53 -14.15
C ALA A 119 -17.11 13.39 -14.76
N LEU A 120 -17.31 14.61 -14.24
CA LEU A 120 -18.29 15.56 -14.75
C LEU A 120 -17.91 16.07 -16.15
N ILE A 121 -16.64 16.41 -16.37
CA ILE A 121 -16.16 16.87 -17.69
C ILE A 121 -16.30 15.77 -18.74
N SER A 122 -15.91 14.54 -18.40
CA SER A 122 -16.05 13.38 -19.28
C SER A 122 -17.51 13.07 -19.61
N PHE A 123 -18.45 13.29 -18.68
CA PHE A 123 -19.87 13.09 -18.91
C PHE A 123 -20.48 14.10 -19.89
N VAL A 124 -20.03 15.35 -19.88
CA VAL A 124 -20.69 16.45 -20.61
C VAL A 124 -20.18 16.64 -22.04
N CYS A 125 -18.89 16.41 -22.32
CA CYS A 125 -18.26 17.08 -23.48
C CYS A 125 -17.41 16.23 -24.44
N LEU A 126 -17.22 14.92 -24.25
CA LEU A 126 -16.03 14.27 -24.83
C LEU A 126 -16.19 12.98 -25.64
N CYS A 127 -17.41 12.40 -25.72
CA CYS A 127 -17.63 11.08 -26.35
C CYS A 127 -17.27 10.98 -27.85
N GLU A 128 -17.02 12.10 -28.53
CA GLU A 128 -16.69 12.12 -29.97
C GLU A 128 -15.18 12.05 -30.27
N PHE A 129 -14.30 12.31 -29.30
CA PHE A 129 -12.84 12.38 -29.52
C PHE A 129 -12.04 11.53 -28.51
N PRO A 130 -11.80 10.22 -28.79
CA PRO A 130 -11.14 9.31 -27.87
C PRO A 130 -9.71 9.71 -27.44
N MET A 131 -8.98 10.40 -28.33
CA MET A 131 -7.63 10.90 -28.00
C MET A 131 -7.68 12.02 -26.96
N LEU A 132 -8.66 12.91 -27.06
CA LEU A 132 -8.83 14.03 -26.14
C LEU A 132 -9.29 13.53 -24.76
N GLU A 133 -10.20 12.56 -24.72
CA GLU A 133 -10.61 11.87 -23.49
C GLU A 133 -9.41 11.30 -22.73
N THR A 134 -8.59 10.51 -23.42
CA THR A 134 -7.42 9.84 -22.82
C THR A 134 -6.39 10.88 -22.32
N GLY A 135 -6.14 11.92 -23.10
CA GLY A 135 -5.22 13.01 -22.72
C GLY A 135 -5.72 13.81 -21.52
N LEU A 136 -7.01 14.16 -21.50
CA LEU A 136 -7.64 14.91 -20.41
C LEU A 136 -7.70 14.09 -19.13
N PHE A 137 -7.99 12.78 -19.23
CA PHE A 137 -7.93 11.84 -18.11
C PHE A 137 -6.55 11.89 -17.45
N PHE A 138 -5.47 11.76 -18.23
CA PHE A 138 -4.10 11.78 -17.72
C PHE A 138 -3.71 13.15 -17.13
N LEU A 139 -3.99 14.23 -17.84
CA LEU A 139 -3.65 15.60 -17.41
C LEU A 139 -4.36 15.98 -16.12
N LEU A 140 -5.64 15.61 -15.96
CA LEU A 140 -6.38 15.91 -14.74
C LEU A 140 -5.90 15.08 -13.56
N SER A 141 -5.58 13.79 -13.76
CA SER A 141 -4.94 12.98 -12.72
C SER A 141 -3.60 13.58 -12.27
N TRP A 142 -2.75 14.04 -13.21
CA TRP A 142 -1.49 14.73 -12.87
C TRP A 142 -1.77 16.07 -12.17
N SER A 143 -2.77 16.84 -12.60
CA SER A 143 -3.08 18.13 -11.97
C SER A 143 -3.46 18.00 -10.49
N ALA A 144 -4.06 16.88 -10.09
CA ALA A 144 -4.30 16.56 -8.67
C ALA A 144 -2.99 16.42 -7.88
N PHE A 145 -1.96 15.83 -8.48
CA PHE A 145 -0.61 15.77 -7.90
C PHE A 145 -0.03 17.17 -7.64
N LEU A 146 0.04 17.97 -8.71
CA LEU A 146 0.71 19.27 -8.70
C LEU A 146 0.02 20.26 -7.77
N SER A 147 -1.31 20.23 -7.74
CA SER A 147 -2.11 21.11 -6.90
C SER A 147 -1.97 20.77 -5.42
N ALA A 148 -1.88 19.49 -5.06
CA ALA A 148 -1.61 19.06 -3.70
C ALA A 148 -0.20 19.47 -3.22
N GLU A 149 0.83 19.29 -4.05
CA GLU A 149 2.19 19.78 -3.74
C GLU A 149 2.23 21.31 -3.60
N ALA A 150 1.51 22.04 -4.47
CA ALA A 150 1.40 23.50 -4.38
C ALA A 150 0.68 23.98 -3.11
N ALA A 151 -0.25 23.17 -2.58
CA ALA A 151 -0.96 23.44 -1.33
C ALA A 151 -0.20 23.00 -0.07
N GLY A 152 1.01 22.43 -0.22
CA GLY A 152 1.78 21.87 0.91
C GLY A 152 1.18 20.57 1.48
N LEU A 153 0.32 19.90 0.71
CA LEU A 153 -0.21 18.57 0.99
C LEU A 153 0.65 17.51 0.27
N THR A 154 0.33 16.23 0.48
CA THR A 154 1.04 15.14 -0.22
C THR A 154 0.43 14.84 -1.59
N GLY A 155 1.17 15.14 -2.65
CA GLY A 155 0.72 14.91 -4.03
C GLY A 155 0.46 13.44 -4.36
N ILE A 156 1.28 12.55 -3.80
CA ILE A 156 1.22 11.10 -4.03
C ILE A 156 -0.10 10.52 -3.54
N VAL A 157 -0.54 10.93 -2.34
CA VAL A 157 -1.82 10.50 -1.76
C VAL A 157 -3.01 11.10 -2.52
N ALA A 158 -2.89 12.35 -2.97
CA ALA A 158 -3.92 13.00 -3.78
C ALA A 158 -4.13 12.27 -5.11
N VAL A 159 -3.06 11.90 -5.82
CA VAL A 159 -3.14 11.09 -7.05
C VAL A 159 -3.73 9.73 -6.79
N LEU A 160 -3.36 9.07 -5.70
CA LEU A 160 -3.91 7.76 -5.37
C LEU A 160 -5.44 7.81 -5.25
N PHE A 161 -5.97 8.70 -4.42
CA PHE A 161 -7.42 8.82 -4.24
C PHE A 161 -8.13 9.39 -5.47
N CYS A 162 -7.45 10.23 -6.24
CA CYS A 162 -7.91 10.65 -7.56
C CYS A 162 -8.09 9.41 -8.46
N GLY A 163 -7.06 8.57 -8.61
CA GLY A 163 -7.10 7.35 -9.41
C GLY A 163 -8.17 6.36 -8.97
N VAL A 164 -8.33 6.11 -7.67
CA VAL A 164 -9.38 5.23 -7.13
C VAL A 164 -10.78 5.75 -7.48
N THR A 165 -11.02 7.05 -7.28
CA THR A 165 -12.32 7.68 -7.58
C THR A 165 -12.58 7.72 -9.09
N GLN A 166 -11.54 8.00 -9.88
CA GLN A 166 -11.60 8.11 -11.33
C GLN A 166 -11.80 6.74 -11.98
N ALA A 167 -11.24 5.67 -11.42
CA ALA A 167 -11.51 4.29 -11.82
C ALA A 167 -12.98 3.88 -11.59
N HIS A 168 -13.62 4.42 -10.55
CA HIS A 168 -15.02 4.11 -10.25
C HIS A 168 -16.01 4.93 -11.10
N TYR A 169 -15.80 6.25 -11.21
CA TYR A 169 -16.75 7.15 -11.87
C TYR A 169 -16.37 7.48 -13.32
N THR A 170 -15.15 7.99 -13.53
CA THR A 170 -14.73 8.46 -14.85
C THR A 170 -14.53 7.31 -15.83
N TYR A 171 -13.94 6.19 -15.39
CA TYR A 171 -13.68 5.06 -16.27
C TYR A 171 -14.96 4.56 -16.93
N ASN A 172 -16.06 4.47 -16.17
CA ASN A 172 -17.35 4.02 -16.69
C ASN A 172 -17.94 4.98 -17.73
N ASN A 173 -17.67 6.29 -17.59
CA ASN A 173 -18.12 7.33 -18.51
C ASN A 173 -17.29 7.41 -19.82
N LEU A 174 -16.11 6.79 -19.88
CA LEU A 174 -15.26 6.81 -21.09
C LEU A 174 -15.82 5.93 -22.21
N SER A 175 -15.52 6.32 -23.45
CA SER A 175 -15.74 5.49 -24.64
C SER A 175 -14.94 4.17 -24.57
N LEU A 176 -15.42 3.12 -25.26
CA LEU A 176 -14.80 1.79 -25.26
C LEU A 176 -13.32 1.84 -25.72
N ASP A 177 -13.07 2.66 -26.73
CA ASP A 177 -11.74 2.92 -27.27
C ASP A 177 -10.83 3.58 -26.23
N SER A 178 -11.31 4.63 -25.55
CA SER A 178 -10.56 5.34 -24.51
C SER A 178 -10.31 4.46 -23.28
N LYS A 179 -11.23 3.57 -22.91
CA LYS A 179 -11.02 2.60 -21.82
C LYS A 179 -9.81 1.72 -22.08
N THR A 180 -9.72 1.17 -23.29
CA THR A 180 -8.60 0.30 -23.69
C THR A 180 -7.30 1.09 -23.77
N ARG A 181 -7.33 2.28 -24.39
CA ARG A 181 -6.15 3.15 -24.55
C ARG A 181 -5.61 3.63 -23.21
N THR A 182 -6.48 4.06 -22.30
CA THR A 182 -6.11 4.51 -20.95
C THR A 182 -5.48 3.37 -20.17
N LYS A 183 -6.06 2.17 -20.21
CA LYS A 183 -5.50 0.98 -19.55
C LYS A 183 -4.10 0.66 -20.07
N GLN A 184 -3.92 0.58 -21.39
CA GLN A 184 -2.62 0.32 -22.01
C GLN A 184 -1.57 1.40 -21.68
N LEU A 185 -1.98 2.67 -21.64
CA LEU A 185 -1.09 3.79 -21.29
C LEU A 185 -0.58 3.65 -19.85
N PHE A 186 -1.47 3.42 -18.88
CA PHE A 186 -1.07 3.28 -17.48
C PHE A 186 -0.28 2.00 -17.22
N GLU A 187 -0.63 0.88 -17.87
CA GLU A 187 0.15 -0.37 -17.79
C GLU A 187 1.57 -0.18 -18.34
N PHE A 188 1.71 0.49 -19.48
CA PHE A 188 3.02 0.79 -20.08
C PHE A 188 3.86 1.72 -19.20
N MET A 189 3.25 2.78 -18.65
CA MET A 189 3.92 3.70 -17.73
C MET A 189 4.34 3.01 -16.43
N ASN A 190 3.50 2.14 -15.88
CA ASN A 190 3.82 1.35 -14.70
C ASN A 190 5.02 0.43 -14.96
N PHE A 191 4.99 -0.32 -16.06
CA PHE A 191 6.09 -1.18 -16.48
C PHE A 191 7.41 -0.40 -16.64
N LEU A 192 7.37 0.77 -17.26
CA LEU A 192 8.57 1.60 -17.42
C LEU A 192 9.08 2.13 -16.06
N ALA A 193 8.19 2.64 -15.21
CA ALA A 193 8.55 3.20 -13.91
C ALA A 193 9.17 2.15 -12.98
N GLU A 194 8.59 0.95 -12.92
CA GLU A 194 9.14 -0.17 -12.13
C GLU A 194 10.54 -0.55 -12.61
N ASN A 195 10.75 -0.71 -13.93
CA ASN A 195 12.06 -1.03 -14.48
C ASN A 195 13.12 0.04 -14.16
N VAL A 196 12.75 1.33 -14.21
CA VAL A 196 13.65 2.43 -13.86
C VAL A 196 14.03 2.37 -12.38
N ILE A 197 13.08 2.17 -11.47
CA ILE A 197 13.38 2.11 -10.03
C ILE A 197 14.22 0.87 -9.69
N PHE A 198 13.92 -0.30 -10.24
CA PHE A 198 14.72 -1.50 -10.03
C PHE A 198 16.14 -1.36 -10.56
N CYS A 199 16.32 -0.80 -11.75
CA CYS A 199 17.64 -0.51 -12.31
C CYS A 199 18.40 0.47 -11.41
N TYR A 200 17.75 1.54 -10.96
CA TYR A 200 18.37 2.53 -10.10
C TYR A 200 18.79 1.97 -8.74
N MET A 201 17.97 1.10 -8.15
CA MET A 201 18.30 0.36 -6.93
C MET A 201 19.53 -0.54 -7.11
N GLY A 202 19.62 -1.24 -8.25
CA GLY A 202 20.80 -2.02 -8.66
C GLY A 202 22.06 -1.17 -8.74
N LEU A 203 21.98 -0.01 -9.39
CA LEU A 203 23.09 0.93 -9.51
C LEU A 203 23.50 1.53 -8.16
N ALA A 204 22.53 1.84 -7.29
CA ALA A 204 22.78 2.45 -5.98
C ALA A 204 23.64 1.55 -5.08
N LEU A 205 23.49 0.22 -5.16
CA LEU A 205 24.31 -0.76 -4.43
C LEU A 205 25.81 -0.67 -4.77
N PHE A 206 26.14 -0.37 -6.02
CA PHE A 206 27.53 -0.34 -6.49
C PHE A 206 28.13 1.07 -6.50
N THR A 207 27.30 2.09 -6.68
CA THR A 207 27.75 3.47 -6.90
C THR A 207 27.88 4.25 -5.60
N PHE A 208 27.13 3.90 -4.56
CA PHE A 208 27.13 4.66 -3.31
C PHE A 208 28.39 4.35 -2.49
N GLN A 209 29.35 5.29 -2.46
CA GLN A 209 30.66 5.09 -1.83
C GLN A 209 30.64 5.10 -0.29
N ASN A 210 29.57 5.63 0.35
CA ASN A 210 29.48 5.78 1.80
C ASN A 210 28.58 4.71 2.46
N HIS A 211 28.67 3.46 2.01
CA HIS A 211 27.96 2.38 2.69
C HIS A 211 28.60 2.05 4.04
N ILE A 212 27.88 2.38 5.13
CA ILE A 212 28.27 1.98 6.48
C ILE A 212 27.57 0.65 6.77
N PHE A 213 28.31 -0.45 6.60
CA PHE A 213 27.80 -1.79 6.86
C PHE A 213 27.92 -2.14 8.35
N ASN A 214 26.78 -2.17 9.04
CA ASN A 214 26.70 -2.74 10.37
C ASN A 214 25.90 -4.05 10.32
N VAL A 215 26.60 -5.18 10.28
CA VAL A 215 26.01 -6.52 10.14
C VAL A 215 25.00 -6.83 11.23
N LEU A 216 25.29 -6.41 12.47
CA LEU A 216 24.41 -6.61 13.62
C LEU A 216 23.11 -5.83 13.42
N PHE A 217 23.20 -4.55 13.04
CA PHE A 217 22.03 -3.72 12.75
C PHE A 217 21.17 -4.30 11.61
N ILE A 218 21.81 -4.78 10.54
CA ILE A 218 21.11 -5.42 9.41
C ILE A 218 20.35 -6.66 9.87
N LEU A 219 20.99 -7.56 10.65
CA LEU A 219 20.35 -8.76 11.17
C LEU A 219 19.21 -8.42 12.15
N GLY A 220 19.42 -7.43 13.02
CA GLY A 220 18.38 -6.93 13.93
C GLY A 220 17.20 -6.34 13.18
N ALA A 221 17.43 -5.55 12.13
CA ALA A 221 16.39 -4.99 11.28
C ALA A 221 15.64 -6.09 10.51
N PHE A 222 16.34 -7.09 9.98
CA PHE A 222 15.76 -8.26 9.34
C PHE A 222 14.76 -8.95 10.27
N LEU A 223 15.22 -9.38 11.45
CA LEU A 223 14.38 -10.05 12.44
C LEU A 223 13.22 -9.15 12.89
N ALA A 224 13.47 -7.86 13.12
CA ALA A 224 12.45 -6.91 13.53
C ALA A 224 11.32 -6.76 12.49
N ILE A 225 11.64 -6.77 11.19
CA ILE A 225 10.65 -6.64 10.13
C ILE A 225 9.77 -7.88 10.00
N PHE A 226 10.34 -9.08 10.07
CA PHE A 226 9.55 -10.32 10.05
C PHE A 226 8.64 -10.42 11.27
N LEU A 227 9.18 -10.13 12.46
CA LEU A 227 8.38 -10.11 13.69
C LEU A 227 7.30 -9.04 13.65
N ALA A 228 7.63 -7.82 13.19
CA ALA A 228 6.65 -6.75 13.06
C ALA A 228 5.50 -7.14 12.12
N ARG A 229 5.81 -7.75 10.97
CA ARG A 229 4.79 -8.20 10.02
C ARG A 229 3.93 -9.33 10.60
N ALA A 230 4.54 -10.33 11.25
CA ALA A 230 3.79 -11.41 11.92
C ALA A 230 2.85 -10.86 13.01
N CYS A 231 3.36 -9.96 13.86
CA CYS A 231 2.56 -9.29 14.89
C CYS A 231 1.48 -8.36 14.34
N ASN A 232 1.53 -7.97 13.07
CA ASN A 232 0.50 -7.18 12.42
C ASN A 232 -0.57 -8.09 11.77
N ILE A 233 -0.14 -9.02 10.91
CA ILE A 233 -1.03 -9.83 10.08
C ILE A 233 -1.91 -10.77 10.91
N TYR A 234 -1.36 -11.56 11.84
CA TYR A 234 -2.15 -12.55 12.58
C TYR A 234 -3.17 -11.92 13.53
N PRO A 235 -2.84 -10.89 14.34
CA PRO A 235 -3.83 -10.26 15.21
C PRO A 235 -4.91 -9.48 14.45
N LEU A 236 -4.55 -8.74 13.39
CA LEU A 236 -5.53 -8.02 12.57
C LEU A 236 -6.46 -8.98 11.84
N SER A 237 -5.93 -10.05 11.26
CA SER A 237 -6.76 -11.05 10.59
C SER A 237 -7.67 -11.80 11.57
N PHE A 238 -7.21 -12.07 12.80
CA PHE A 238 -8.05 -12.60 13.88
C PHE A 238 -9.21 -11.64 14.22
N LEU A 239 -8.92 -10.35 14.40
CA LEU A 239 -9.93 -9.33 14.70
C LEU A 239 -10.94 -9.19 13.55
N LEU A 240 -10.46 -9.17 12.30
CA LEU A 240 -11.32 -9.10 11.11
C LEU A 240 -12.18 -10.36 10.95
N ASN A 241 -11.65 -11.53 11.27
CA ASN A 241 -12.37 -12.80 11.20
C ASN A 241 -13.51 -12.92 12.22
N LEU A 242 -13.56 -12.06 13.25
CA LEU A 242 -14.68 -11.99 14.18
C LEU A 242 -15.93 -11.33 13.56
N GLY A 243 -15.73 -10.39 12.63
CA GLY A 243 -16.81 -9.61 12.01
C GLY A 243 -17.11 -9.95 10.54
N ARG A 244 -16.20 -10.62 9.81
CA ARG A 244 -16.39 -10.95 8.38
C ARG A 244 -17.25 -12.19 8.18
N LYS A 245 -18.18 -12.10 7.20
CA LYS A 245 -18.94 -13.27 6.70
C LYS A 245 -18.05 -14.28 5.98
N GLN A 246 -17.13 -13.80 5.14
CA GLN A 246 -16.10 -14.62 4.49
C GLN A 246 -14.79 -14.53 5.27
N LYS A 247 -14.46 -15.59 6.02
CA LYS A 247 -13.26 -15.63 6.87
C LYS A 247 -12.00 -15.80 6.02
N ILE A 248 -10.93 -15.12 6.41
CA ILE A 248 -9.61 -15.29 5.82
C ILE A 248 -9.01 -16.57 6.39
N PRO A 249 -8.80 -17.63 5.59
CA PRO A 249 -8.25 -18.89 6.07
C PRO A 249 -6.77 -18.73 6.47
N TRP A 250 -6.29 -19.63 7.31
CA TRP A 250 -4.88 -19.62 7.74
C TRP A 250 -3.91 -19.67 6.57
N ASN A 251 -4.21 -20.41 5.50
CA ASN A 251 -3.34 -20.48 4.31
C ASN A 251 -3.16 -19.10 3.66
N PHE A 252 -4.22 -18.28 3.62
CA PHE A 252 -4.14 -16.91 3.10
C PHE A 252 -3.32 -16.02 4.03
N GLN A 253 -3.45 -16.19 5.34
CA GLN A 253 -2.65 -15.43 6.32
C GLN A 253 -1.16 -15.71 6.19
N HIS A 254 -0.77 -16.97 6.02
CA HIS A 254 0.62 -17.32 5.77
C HIS A 254 1.12 -16.76 4.44
N MET A 255 0.27 -16.76 3.40
CA MET A 255 0.64 -16.16 2.13
C MET A 255 0.81 -14.65 2.23
N MET A 256 -0.10 -13.95 2.90
CA MET A 256 -0.01 -12.50 3.15
C MET A 256 1.23 -12.15 3.99
N MET A 257 1.61 -13.00 4.94
CA MET A 257 2.86 -12.84 5.68
C MET A 257 4.08 -12.99 4.76
N PHE A 258 4.05 -13.99 3.87
CA PHE A 258 5.15 -14.29 2.95
C PHE A 258 5.31 -13.26 1.82
N SER A 259 4.20 -12.75 1.29
CA SER A 259 4.16 -11.79 0.17
C SER A 259 4.54 -10.36 0.57
N GLY A 260 4.99 -10.15 1.82
CA GLY A 260 5.40 -8.86 2.39
C GLY A 260 6.70 -8.30 1.89
N LEU A 261 6.86 -8.26 0.57
CA LEU A 261 8.03 -7.75 -0.10
C LEU A 261 8.24 -6.27 0.24
N ARG A 262 9.50 -5.89 0.44
CA ARG A 262 9.91 -4.50 0.50
C ARG A 262 10.35 -4.11 -0.90
N GLY A 263 9.99 -2.92 -1.36
CA GLY A 263 10.32 -2.53 -2.73
C GLY A 263 10.53 -1.05 -2.93
N ALA A 264 10.07 -0.57 -4.09
CA ALA A 264 10.49 0.68 -4.70
C ALA A 264 10.34 1.90 -3.78
N ILE A 265 9.23 1.98 -3.06
CA ILE A 265 8.89 3.15 -2.24
C ILE A 265 9.75 3.24 -0.98
N ALA A 266 10.06 2.11 -0.33
CA ALA A 266 10.99 2.07 0.79
C ALA A 266 12.37 2.58 0.38
N PHE A 267 12.85 2.18 -0.81
CA PHE A 267 14.11 2.67 -1.36
C PHE A 267 14.07 4.17 -1.71
N ALA A 268 13.01 4.63 -2.39
CA ALA A 268 12.85 6.04 -2.76
C ALA A 268 12.78 6.98 -1.54
N LEU A 269 12.18 6.53 -0.44
CA LEU A 269 12.18 7.28 0.83
C LEU A 269 13.55 7.26 1.52
N ALA A 270 14.28 6.15 1.43
CA ALA A 270 15.59 5.99 2.07
C ALA A 270 16.66 6.90 1.45
N ILE A 271 16.64 7.06 0.12
CA ILE A 271 17.64 7.86 -0.57
C ILE A 271 17.43 9.37 -0.39
N ARG A 272 16.21 9.79 -0.05
CA ARG A 272 15.86 11.22 0.10
C ARG A 272 16.57 11.88 1.29
N ASP A 273 17.01 11.10 2.26
CA ASP A 273 17.53 11.62 3.53
C ASP A 273 18.76 10.83 3.98
N THR A 274 19.92 11.12 3.39
CA THR A 274 21.22 10.45 3.67
C THR A 274 22.26 11.38 4.28
N GLU A 275 21.84 12.49 4.88
CA GLU A 275 22.75 13.53 5.39
C GLU A 275 23.54 13.09 6.62
N SER A 276 22.98 12.22 7.46
CA SER A 276 23.61 11.76 8.70
C SER A 276 24.08 10.30 8.61
N GLN A 277 25.15 9.97 9.37
CA GLN A 277 25.65 8.59 9.46
C GLN A 277 24.58 7.54 9.86
N PRO A 278 23.70 7.76 10.86
CA PRO A 278 22.64 6.79 11.16
C PRO A 278 21.68 6.58 9.99
N LYS A 279 21.39 7.63 9.22
CA LYS A 279 20.54 7.52 8.04
C LYS A 279 21.23 6.82 6.87
N GLN A 280 22.55 6.97 6.71
CA GLN A 280 23.34 6.18 5.75
C GLN A 280 23.38 4.68 6.12
N MET A 281 23.48 4.36 7.41
CA MET A 281 23.34 2.98 7.90
C MET A 281 21.95 2.42 7.61
N MET A 282 20.90 3.21 7.85
CA MET A 282 19.52 2.86 7.52
C MET A 282 19.33 2.62 6.03
N PHE A 283 19.81 3.53 5.17
CA PHE A 283 19.75 3.40 3.72
C PHE A 283 20.39 2.09 3.24
N THR A 284 21.61 1.81 3.69
CA THR A 284 22.33 0.57 3.33
C THR A 284 21.56 -0.67 3.80
N THR A 285 20.95 -0.61 4.98
CA THR A 285 20.16 -1.71 5.54
C THR A 285 18.87 -1.93 4.76
N THR A 286 18.14 -0.86 4.42
CA THR A 286 16.94 -0.90 3.57
C THR A 286 17.27 -1.52 2.22
N LEU A 287 18.36 -1.11 1.59
CA LEU A 287 18.77 -1.61 0.28
C LEU A 287 18.98 -3.12 0.31
N LEU A 288 19.76 -3.63 1.27
CA LEU A 288 19.99 -5.07 1.43
C LEU A 288 18.71 -5.84 1.73
N LEU A 289 17.81 -5.27 2.55
CA LEU A 289 16.53 -5.87 2.88
C LEU A 289 15.60 -5.97 1.67
N VAL A 290 15.53 -4.92 0.86
CA VAL A 290 14.75 -4.92 -0.38
C VAL A 290 15.28 -5.97 -1.34
N PHE A 291 16.60 -5.99 -1.61
CA PHE A 291 17.21 -7.02 -2.47
C PHE A 291 16.94 -8.44 -1.98
N PHE A 292 17.18 -8.69 -0.69
CA PHE A 292 16.94 -10.01 -0.12
C PHE A 292 15.47 -10.39 -0.23
N THR A 293 14.56 -9.47 0.10
CA THR A 293 13.12 -9.81 0.14
C THR A 293 12.59 -10.08 -1.26
N VAL A 294 12.89 -9.22 -2.24
CA VAL A 294 12.50 -9.40 -3.64
C VAL A 294 13.08 -10.69 -4.21
N TRP A 295 14.36 -10.98 -3.97
CA TRP A 295 14.99 -12.17 -4.55
C TRP A 295 14.48 -13.47 -3.92
N VAL A 296 14.45 -13.55 -2.59
CA VAL A 296 14.11 -14.79 -1.86
C VAL A 296 12.61 -15.03 -1.81
N PHE A 297 11.82 -14.03 -1.41
CA PHE A 297 10.37 -14.19 -1.29
C PHE A 297 9.69 -14.04 -2.65
N GLY A 298 10.15 -13.12 -3.51
CA GLY A 298 9.61 -12.99 -4.86
C GLY A 298 9.85 -14.26 -5.68
N GLY A 299 11.09 -14.76 -5.70
CA GLY A 299 11.42 -16.04 -6.35
C GLY A 299 10.78 -17.27 -5.69
N GLY A 300 10.54 -17.21 -4.38
CA GLY A 300 9.89 -18.27 -3.60
C GLY A 300 8.35 -18.28 -3.64
N THR A 301 7.72 -17.39 -4.41
CA THR A 301 6.25 -17.28 -4.47
C THR A 301 5.58 -18.53 -5.02
N THR A 302 6.09 -19.08 -6.12
CA THR A 302 5.52 -20.26 -6.79
C THR A 302 5.57 -21.54 -5.94
N PRO A 303 6.69 -21.92 -5.27
CA PRO A 303 6.68 -23.07 -4.37
C PRO A 303 5.80 -22.82 -3.15
N MET A 304 5.72 -21.58 -2.65
CA MET A 304 4.89 -21.25 -1.49
C MET A 304 3.38 -21.40 -1.81
N LEU A 305 2.93 -20.96 -2.99
CA LEU A 305 1.56 -21.18 -3.46
C LEU A 305 1.21 -22.66 -3.51
N THR A 306 2.12 -23.48 -4.03
CA THR A 306 1.96 -24.94 -4.13
C THR A 306 1.91 -25.58 -2.74
N TRP A 307 2.77 -25.13 -1.82
CA TRP A 307 2.82 -25.65 -0.46
C TRP A 307 1.58 -25.30 0.36
N LEU A 308 1.06 -24.08 0.21
CA LEU A 308 -0.15 -23.61 0.89
C LEU A 308 -1.45 -24.10 0.24
N GLN A 309 -1.37 -24.84 -0.88
CA GLN A 309 -2.52 -25.38 -1.62
C GLN A 309 -3.55 -24.29 -1.96
N ILE A 310 -3.08 -23.13 -2.40
CA ILE A 310 -3.95 -22.02 -2.82
C ILE A 310 -4.49 -22.34 -4.22
N ARG A 311 -5.78 -22.09 -4.44
CA ARG A 311 -6.43 -22.31 -5.74
C ARG A 311 -5.80 -21.40 -6.81
N VAL A 312 -5.43 -22.02 -7.92
CA VAL A 312 -4.83 -21.42 -9.12
C VAL A 312 -5.64 -21.87 -10.34
N GLY A 313 -5.70 -21.03 -11.38
CA GLY A 313 -6.55 -21.26 -12.55
C GLY A 313 -8.03 -20.95 -12.30
N VAL A 314 -8.33 -19.99 -11.42
CA VAL A 314 -9.71 -19.54 -11.20
C VAL A 314 -10.09 -18.56 -12.31
N ASP A 315 -10.98 -18.96 -13.21
CA ASP A 315 -11.57 -18.04 -14.18
C ASP A 315 -12.60 -17.15 -13.47
N LEU A 316 -12.36 -15.83 -13.47
CA LEU A 316 -13.25 -14.81 -12.88
C LEU A 316 -14.70 -14.88 -13.43
N ASP A 317 -14.88 -15.47 -14.60
CA ASP A 317 -16.18 -15.64 -15.28
C ASP A 317 -16.95 -16.92 -14.86
N GLU A 318 -16.30 -17.88 -14.19
CA GLU A 318 -16.97 -19.11 -13.71
C GLU A 318 -17.71 -18.88 -12.38
N ASP A 319 -17.18 -18.08 -11.44
CA ASP A 319 -17.85 -17.81 -10.15
C ASP A 319 -19.09 -16.90 -10.29
N LEU A 320 -19.25 -16.22 -11.43
CA LEU A 320 -20.48 -15.49 -11.78
C LEU A 320 -21.56 -16.40 -12.40
N LYS A 321 -21.23 -17.67 -12.70
CA LYS A 321 -22.14 -18.67 -13.26
C LYS A 321 -22.31 -19.86 -12.31
N GLU A 322 -23.39 -19.80 -11.53
CA GLU A 322 -24.08 -20.90 -10.81
C GLU A 322 -23.64 -21.20 -9.36
N PRO A 323 -24.63 -21.50 -8.49
CA PRO A 323 -25.28 -22.82 -8.52
C PRO A 323 -26.77 -22.71 -8.87
N THR A 324 -27.14 -23.05 -10.11
CA THR A 324 -28.51 -23.45 -10.44
C THR A 324 -28.55 -24.97 -10.54
N SER A 325 -29.60 -25.56 -9.97
CA SER A 325 -29.98 -26.97 -10.07
C SER A 325 -29.08 -27.99 -9.34
N HIS A 326 -29.36 -28.19 -8.04
CA HIS A 326 -29.77 -29.50 -7.49
C HIS A 326 -30.03 -29.37 -5.98
N GLN A 327 -31.26 -29.05 -5.60
CA GLN A 327 -31.98 -29.52 -4.39
C GLN A 327 -33.19 -28.61 -4.13
N ALA A 328 -34.27 -28.84 -4.88
CA ALA A 328 -35.60 -28.55 -4.38
C ALA A 328 -36.04 -29.79 -3.59
N THR A 329 -36.14 -29.66 -2.26
CA THR A 329 -37.30 -30.09 -1.43
C THR A 329 -36.90 -30.14 0.05
N ASN A 330 -37.80 -29.59 0.89
CA ASN A 330 -37.92 -29.75 2.35
C ASN A 330 -36.98 -28.92 3.23
N ASN A 331 -37.44 -27.72 3.63
CA ASN A 331 -38.02 -27.54 4.97
C ASN A 331 -38.57 -26.12 5.14
N LEU A 332 -39.88 -26.07 5.36
CA LEU A 332 -40.62 -24.93 5.88
C LEU A 332 -40.22 -24.70 7.35
N ASP A 333 -40.33 -23.44 7.80
CA ASP A 333 -40.30 -22.97 9.20
C ASP A 333 -38.94 -22.89 9.92
N LYS A 334 -38.35 -21.68 9.94
CA LYS A 334 -37.96 -20.99 11.19
C LYS A 334 -37.43 -19.56 11.00
N ASN A 335 -38.10 -18.64 11.69
CA ASN A 335 -37.57 -17.47 12.40
C ASN A 335 -37.39 -16.13 11.64
N THR A 336 -38.51 -15.41 11.66
CA THR A 336 -38.75 -13.98 11.79
C THR A 336 -37.82 -13.21 12.75
N THR A 337 -36.61 -12.82 12.30
CA THR A 337 -35.83 -11.71 12.90
C THR A 337 -34.99 -10.91 11.89
N LYS A 338 -35.13 -11.15 10.58
CA LYS A 338 -34.29 -10.56 9.50
C LYS A 338 -34.84 -9.28 8.85
N THR A 339 -35.93 -8.71 9.33
CA THR A 339 -36.70 -7.70 8.59
C THR A 339 -36.25 -6.25 8.77
N GLU A 340 -35.49 -5.89 9.81
CA GLU A 340 -35.12 -4.48 10.05
C GLU A 340 -33.82 -4.05 9.36
N SER A 341 -32.81 -4.92 9.22
CA SER A 341 -31.54 -4.58 8.55
C SER A 341 -31.64 -4.48 7.02
N ALA A 342 -32.77 -4.88 6.44
CA ALA A 342 -33.03 -4.82 5.00
C ALA A 342 -33.59 -3.46 4.54
N TRP A 343 -34.04 -2.61 5.47
CA TRP A 343 -34.68 -1.34 5.11
C TRP A 343 -33.66 -0.28 4.68
N LEU A 344 -32.56 -0.11 5.42
CA LEU A 344 -31.48 0.82 5.05
C LEU A 344 -30.83 0.46 3.70
N PHE A 345 -30.66 -0.84 3.46
CA PHE A 345 -30.09 -1.33 2.20
C PHE A 345 -31.02 -1.05 1.01
N ARG A 346 -32.34 -1.21 1.18
CA ARG A 346 -33.34 -0.86 0.15
C ARG A 346 -33.40 0.64 -0.12
N MET A 347 -33.23 1.48 0.91
CA MET A 347 -33.25 2.93 0.74
C MET A 347 -32.01 3.43 -0.01
N TRP A 348 -30.83 2.87 0.28
CA TRP A 348 -29.61 3.19 -0.45
C TRP A 348 -29.64 2.68 -1.89
N TYR A 349 -30.11 1.45 -2.10
CA TYR A 349 -30.31 0.87 -3.44
C TYR A 349 -31.33 1.64 -4.27
N SER A 350 -32.42 2.12 -3.66
CA SER A 350 -33.42 2.96 -4.32
C SER A 350 -32.90 4.36 -4.67
N PHE A 351 -31.89 4.88 -3.98
CA PHE A 351 -31.28 6.16 -4.28
C PHE A 351 -30.32 6.04 -5.46
N ASP A 352 -29.45 5.03 -5.42
CA ASP A 352 -28.45 4.69 -6.45
C ASP A 352 -29.07 4.34 -7.82
N HIS A 353 -30.29 3.81 -7.81
CA HIS A 353 -30.98 3.47 -9.07
C HIS A 353 -31.79 4.64 -9.67
N LYS A 354 -31.95 5.74 -8.92
CA LYS A 354 -32.87 6.84 -9.30
C LYS A 354 -32.13 8.15 -9.61
N TYR A 355 -30.87 8.27 -9.21
CA TYR A 355 -29.98 9.41 -9.44
C TYR A 355 -28.58 8.88 -9.73
#